data_AF-A0A2E9QKH3-F1
#
_entry.id   AF-A0A2E9QKH3-F1
#
_cell.length_a   1.000
_cell.length_b   1.000
_cell.length_c   1.000
_cell.angle_alpha   90.00
_cell.angle_beta   90.00
_cell.angle_gamma   90.00
#
_symmetry.space_group_name_H-M   'P 1'
#
loop_
_entity.id
_entity.type
_entity.pdbx_description
1 polymer ?
#
loop_
_entity_poly.entity_id
_entity_poly.type
_entity_poly.pdbx_seq_one_letter_code
_entity_poly.pdbx_strand_id
1 'polypeptide(L)'
;MSPFDFANSINHTKEDLIVDERTEKEYNPFIVNRAMGFGKDTIIAGNEMNARPHLDNKLQYDFLRSVVRKAKRYNKWLKAEEENIEAIQEFFGYSFIKAKEALSILTETEIDLIKLHLNTSKGGKV
;
A
#
# COMPACT_ATOMS: atom_id res chain seq x y z
N MET A 1 0.94 12.85 13.33
CA MET A 1 0.14 11.62 13.48
C MET A 1 0.48 10.69 12.34
N SER A 2 0.52 9.39 12.59
CA SER A 2 0.76 8.40 11.53
C SER A 2 -0.53 8.16 10.75
N PRO A 3 -0.48 7.91 9.43
CA PRO A 3 -1.65 7.45 8.67
C PRO A 3 -2.39 6.26 9.29
N PHE A 4 -1.68 5.42 10.05
CA PHE A 4 -2.26 4.29 10.79
C PHE A 4 -3.12 4.71 11.99
N ASP A 5 -2.86 5.88 12.58
CA ASP A 5 -3.66 6.41 13.69
C ASP A 5 -5.07 6.78 13.20
N PHE A 6 -5.18 7.33 11.98
CA PHE A 6 -6.47 7.60 11.34
C PHE A 6 -7.24 6.30 11.02
N ALA A 7 -6.55 5.28 10.52
CA ALA A 7 -7.18 3.97 10.31
C ALA A 7 -7.65 3.34 11.63
N ASN A 8 -6.90 3.53 12.72
CA ASN A 8 -7.27 3.03 14.05
C ASN A 8 -8.44 3.82 14.66
N SER A 9 -8.51 5.14 14.45
CA SER A 9 -9.65 5.94 14.93
C SER A 9 -10.94 5.59 14.18
N ILE A 10 -10.86 5.35 12.87
CA ILE A 10 -11.99 4.85 12.08
C ILE A 10 -12.40 3.45 12.55
N ASN A 11 -11.48 2.54 12.83
CA ASN A 11 -11.84 1.16 13.17
C ASN A 11 -12.26 0.97 14.63
N HIS A 12 -11.58 1.61 15.58
CA HIS A 12 -11.64 1.27 16.99
C HIS A 12 -11.95 2.45 17.92
N THR A 13 -11.16 3.53 17.96
CA THR A 13 -11.33 4.55 19.01
C THR A 13 -12.57 5.41 18.78
N LYS A 14 -12.88 5.74 17.52
CA LYS A 14 -13.94 6.67 17.09
C LYS A 14 -13.74 8.12 17.51
N GLU A 15 -12.56 8.42 18.05
CA GLU A 15 -12.11 9.77 18.33
C GLU A 15 -11.92 10.53 17.04
N ASP A 16 -12.31 11.81 17.05
CA ASP A 16 -12.06 12.70 15.93
C ASP A 16 -10.61 13.19 15.96
N LEU A 17 -9.87 12.84 14.92
CA LEU A 17 -8.46 13.17 14.77
C LEU A 17 -8.21 14.38 13.86
N ILE A 18 -9.20 14.83 13.08
CA ILE A 18 -9.08 15.96 12.16
C ILE A 18 -9.77 17.18 12.78
N VAL A 19 -9.06 17.84 13.69
CA VAL A 19 -9.56 18.99 14.46
C VAL A 19 -9.15 20.34 13.89
N ASP A 20 -8.05 20.38 13.12
CA ASP A 20 -7.44 21.59 12.55
C ASP A 20 -6.90 21.32 11.13
N GLU A 21 -6.62 22.38 10.36
CA GLU A 21 -6.07 22.24 9.00
C GLU A 21 -4.72 21.50 8.98
N ARG A 22 -3.97 21.55 10.08
CA ARG A 22 -2.70 20.83 10.20
C ARG A 22 -2.93 19.32 10.25
N THR A 23 -3.86 18.84 11.06
CA THR A 23 -4.19 17.41 11.13
C THR A 23 -4.84 16.92 9.84
N GLU A 24 -5.59 17.78 9.13
CA GLU A 24 -6.14 17.43 7.81
C GLU A 24 -5.07 17.19 6.74
N LYS A 25 -3.95 17.92 6.79
CA LYS A 25 -2.80 17.71 5.90
C LYS A 25 -2.04 16.42 6.19
N GLU A 26 -2.08 15.94 7.43
CA GLU A 26 -1.47 14.67 7.83
C GLU A 26 -2.33 13.46 7.42
N TYR A 27 -3.61 13.68 7.11
CA TYR A 27 -4.50 12.64 6.61
C TYR A 27 -4.11 12.23 5.19
N ASN A 28 -3.85 10.94 5.01
CA ASN A 28 -3.55 10.35 3.70
C ASN A 28 -4.71 9.43 3.26
N PRO A 29 -5.59 9.90 2.36
CA PRO A 29 -6.74 9.12 1.89
C PRO A 29 -6.36 7.78 1.29
N PHE A 30 -5.23 7.70 0.57
CA PHE A 30 -4.77 6.47 -0.06
C PHE A 30 -4.44 5.39 0.97
N ILE A 31 -3.66 5.74 2.01
CA ILE A 31 -3.30 4.78 3.06
C ILE A 31 -4.54 4.33 3.84
N VAL A 32 -5.45 5.25 4.15
CA VAL A 32 -6.67 4.95 4.90
C VAL A 32 -7.64 4.09 4.09
N ASN A 33 -7.90 4.41 2.83
CA ASN A 33 -8.75 3.60 1.94
C ASN A 33 -8.16 2.21 1.74
N ARG A 34 -6.83 2.10 1.60
CA ARG A 34 -6.14 0.80 1.54
C ARG A 34 -6.32 0.01 2.83
N ALA A 35 -6.22 0.66 3.99
CA ALA A 35 -6.48 0.01 5.28
C ALA A 35 -7.92 -0.53 5.40
N MET A 36 -8.90 0.22 4.89
CA MET A 36 -10.31 -0.20 4.85
C MET A 36 -10.56 -1.33 3.83
N GLY A 37 -9.78 -1.40 2.76
CA GLY A 37 -9.90 -2.46 1.75
C GLY A 37 -9.63 -3.87 2.29
N PHE A 38 -8.84 -4.01 3.35
CA PHE A 38 -8.55 -5.32 3.94
C PHE A 38 -9.70 -5.92 4.77
N GLY A 39 -10.66 -5.10 5.22
CA GLY A 39 -11.81 -5.57 6.00
C GLY A 39 -13.00 -5.88 5.10
N LYS A 40 -13.59 -7.08 5.24
CA LYS A 40 -14.78 -7.48 4.46
C LYS A 40 -15.98 -6.54 4.66
N ASP A 41 -16.10 -5.96 5.85
CA ASP A 41 -17.16 -5.04 6.24
C ASP A 41 -16.83 -3.58 5.91
N THR A 42 -15.55 -3.24 5.76
CA THR A 42 -15.07 -1.88 5.49
C THR A 42 -14.76 -1.63 4.02
N ILE A 43 -14.64 -2.68 3.20
CA ILE A 43 -14.25 -2.59 1.78
C ILE A 43 -15.21 -1.73 0.96
N ILE A 44 -16.52 -1.83 1.20
CA ILE A 44 -17.52 -1.05 0.46
C ILE A 44 -17.34 0.43 0.76
N ALA A 45 -17.26 0.80 2.05
CA ALA A 45 -17.07 2.19 2.47
C ALA A 45 -15.72 2.76 1.99
N GLY A 46 -14.65 1.97 2.05
CA GLY A 46 -13.34 2.36 1.52
C GLY A 46 -13.36 2.57 0.01
N ASN A 47 -14.08 1.73 -0.74
CA ASN A 47 -14.20 1.86 -2.19
C ASN A 47 -15.02 3.10 -2.59
N GLU A 48 -16.08 3.44 -1.86
CA GLU A 48 -16.86 4.66 -2.12
C GLU A 48 -16.01 5.94 -2.01
N MET A 49 -15.10 5.99 -1.03
CA MET A 49 -14.15 7.11 -0.91
C MET A 49 -13.06 7.05 -1.98
N ASN A 50 -12.59 5.85 -2.33
CA ASN A 50 -11.62 5.68 -3.41
C ASN A 50 -12.15 6.14 -4.78
N ALA A 51 -13.44 5.99 -5.04
CA ALA A 51 -14.10 6.49 -6.25
C ALA A 51 -14.28 8.02 -6.28
N ARG A 52 -14.10 8.70 -5.13
CA ARG A 52 -14.32 10.15 -4.98
C ARG A 52 -13.10 10.85 -4.38
N PRO A 53 -11.94 10.81 -5.08
CA PRO A 53 -10.71 11.41 -4.58
C PRO A 53 -10.75 12.96 -4.56
N HIS A 54 -11.73 13.56 -5.22
CA HIS A 54 -11.92 15.02 -5.29
C HIS A 54 -12.57 15.62 -4.03
N LEU A 55 -13.06 14.78 -3.11
CA LEU A 55 -13.65 15.25 -1.85
C LEU A 55 -12.56 15.66 -0.86
N ASP A 56 -12.88 16.62 -0.02
CA ASP A 56 -11.99 17.07 1.05
C ASP A 56 -11.61 15.90 1.99
N ASN A 57 -10.37 15.94 2.47
CA ASN A 57 -9.80 14.92 3.35
C ASN A 57 -10.66 14.72 4.61
N LYS A 58 -11.10 15.82 5.22
CA LYS A 58 -11.99 15.79 6.37
C LYS A 58 -13.31 15.09 6.07
N LEU A 59 -13.93 15.37 4.92
CA LEU A 59 -15.20 14.77 4.54
C LEU A 59 -15.07 13.26 4.34
N GLN A 60 -13.99 12.82 3.68
CA GLN A 60 -13.69 11.40 3.51
C GLN A 60 -13.49 10.70 4.86
N TYR A 61 -12.73 11.33 5.76
CA TYR A 61 -12.48 10.82 7.10
C TYR A 61 -13.75 10.69 7.94
N ASP A 62 -14.58 11.74 7.98
CA ASP A 62 -15.81 11.77 8.76
C ASP A 62 -16.83 10.74 8.25
N PHE A 63 -16.94 10.57 6.92
CA PHE A 63 -17.75 9.52 6.33
C PHE A 63 -17.31 8.13 6.80
N LEU A 64 -16.02 7.80 6.66
CA LEU A 64 -15.49 6.51 7.07
C LEU A 64 -15.65 6.27 8.57
N ARG A 65 -15.35 7.28 9.40
CA ARG A 65 -15.48 7.21 10.86
C ARG A 65 -16.92 6.97 11.28
N SER A 66 -17.89 7.55 10.58
CA SER A 66 -19.32 7.43 10.89
C SER A 66 -19.94 6.12 10.40
N VAL A 67 -19.58 5.67 9.19
CA VAL A 67 -20.19 4.49 8.56
C VAL A 67 -19.59 3.18 9.08
N VAL A 68 -18.27 3.13 9.27
CA VAL A 68 -17.59 1.92 9.74
C VAL A 68 -18.02 1.63 11.18
N ARG A 69 -18.35 0.39 11.53
CA ARG A 69 -18.66 0.05 12.93
C ARG A 69 -17.39 -0.11 13.75
N LYS A 70 -17.46 0.27 15.04
CA LYS A 70 -16.36 0.07 15.99
C LYS A 70 -16.10 -1.42 16.19
N ALA A 71 -14.92 -1.88 15.78
CA ALA A 71 -14.45 -3.25 15.97
C ALA A 71 -12.92 -3.32 15.87
N LYS A 72 -12.31 -4.27 16.59
CA LYS A 72 -10.87 -4.52 16.50
C LYS A 72 -10.59 -5.45 15.31
N ARG A 73 -10.06 -4.91 14.21
CA ARG A 73 -9.74 -5.66 12.99
C ARG A 73 -8.24 -5.91 12.92
N TYR A 74 -7.84 -7.18 12.83
CA TYR A 74 -6.44 -7.59 12.72
C TYR A 74 -6.04 -7.84 11.26
N ASN A 75 -6.22 -6.82 10.42
CA ASN A 75 -5.88 -6.92 9.01
C ASN A 75 -4.36 -6.86 8.82
N LYS A 76 -3.76 -7.96 8.38
CA LYS A 76 -2.34 -7.99 8.00
C LYS A 76 -2.16 -7.27 6.67
N TRP A 77 -1.28 -6.28 6.63
CA TRP A 77 -0.86 -5.66 5.38
C TRP A 77 -0.11 -6.69 4.54
N LEU A 78 -0.74 -7.14 3.46
CA LEU A 78 -0.11 -8.01 2.48
C LEU A 78 0.96 -7.19 1.74
N LYS A 79 2.23 -7.50 1.99
CA LYS A 79 3.34 -7.05 1.15
C LYS A 79 3.46 -8.05 0.00
N ALA A 80 3.56 -7.56 -1.22
CA ALA A 80 3.93 -8.40 -2.33
C ALA A 80 5.42 -8.75 -2.20
N GLU A 81 5.77 -10.02 -2.41
CA GLU A 81 7.16 -10.46 -2.51
C GLU A 81 7.68 -10.03 -3.89
N GLU A 82 8.16 -8.79 -3.98
CA GLU A 82 8.64 -8.18 -5.23
C GLU A 82 10.17 -8.02 -5.27
N GLU A 83 10.88 -8.57 -4.28
CA GLU A 83 12.31 -8.30 -3.99
C GLU A 83 13.28 -8.67 -5.14
N ASN A 84 12.77 -9.29 -6.21
CA ASN A 84 13.54 -9.76 -7.37
C ASN A 84 12.97 -9.32 -8.73
N ILE A 85 11.77 -8.72 -8.78
CA ILE A 85 11.11 -8.40 -10.05
C ILE A 85 11.86 -7.28 -10.78
N GLU A 86 12.33 -6.26 -10.05
CA GLU A 86 13.05 -5.12 -10.63
C GLU A 86 14.33 -5.55 -11.35
N ALA A 87 15.10 -6.46 -10.75
CA ALA A 87 16.33 -7.00 -11.35
C ALA A 87 16.03 -7.77 -12.65
N ILE A 88 14.95 -8.55 -12.68
CA ILE A 88 14.53 -9.30 -13.88
C ILE A 88 14.05 -8.34 -14.97
N GLN A 89 13.28 -7.30 -14.61
CA GLN A 89 12.84 -6.28 -15.56
C GLN A 89 14.03 -5.56 -16.18
N GLU A 90 15.02 -5.20 -15.38
CA GLU A 90 16.19 -4.49 -15.87
C GLU A 90 17.07 -5.37 -16.77
N PHE A 91 17.33 -6.61 -16.36
CA PHE A 91 18.21 -7.52 -17.10
C PHE A 91 17.61 -7.95 -18.44
N PHE A 92 16.32 -8.31 -18.48
CA PHE A 92 15.66 -8.79 -19.69
C PHE A 92 14.90 -7.71 -20.48
N GLY A 93 14.78 -6.49 -19.94
CA GLY A 93 13.93 -5.45 -20.52
C GLY A 93 12.43 -5.80 -20.50
N TYR A 94 12.00 -6.62 -19.53
CA TYR A 94 10.63 -7.13 -19.47
C TYR A 94 9.66 -6.14 -18.83
N SER A 95 8.40 -6.17 -19.30
CA SER A 95 7.29 -5.54 -18.58
C SER A 95 7.04 -6.28 -17.26
N PHE A 96 6.43 -5.60 -16.27
CA PHE A 96 6.21 -6.16 -14.93
C PHE A 96 5.53 -7.54 -14.95
N ILE A 97 4.53 -7.74 -15.81
CA ILE A 97 3.81 -9.01 -15.96
C ILE A 97 4.76 -10.12 -16.44
N LYS A 98 5.56 -9.83 -17.48
CA LYS A 98 6.54 -10.78 -18.03
C LYS A 98 7.66 -11.08 -17.04
N ALA A 99 8.08 -10.10 -16.26
CA ALA A 99 9.07 -10.31 -15.21
C ALA A 99 8.54 -11.18 -14.07
N LYS A 100 7.25 -11.06 -13.73
CA LYS A 100 6.58 -11.93 -12.76
C LYS A 100 6.45 -13.38 -13.27
N GLU A 101 6.16 -13.55 -14.56
CA GLU A 101 6.19 -14.87 -15.21
C GLU A 101 7.61 -15.47 -15.17
N ALA A 102 8.62 -14.70 -15.54
CA ALA A 102 10.02 -15.14 -15.48
C ALA A 102 10.46 -15.47 -14.05
N LEU A 103 10.04 -14.69 -13.05
CA LEU A 103 10.32 -14.98 -11.63
C LEU A 103 9.78 -16.35 -11.19
N SER A 104 8.66 -16.80 -11.76
CA SER A 104 8.11 -18.13 -11.44
C SER A 104 8.89 -19.31 -12.03
N ILE A 105 9.76 -19.05 -13.02
CA ILE A 105 10.56 -20.05 -13.72
C ILE A 105 12.00 -20.06 -13.19
N LEU A 106 12.55 -18.88 -12.87
CA LEU A 106 13.93 -18.72 -12.42
C LEU A 106 14.14 -19.26 -11.00
N THR A 107 15.26 -19.94 -10.81
CA THR A 107 15.75 -20.34 -9.49
C THR A 107 16.39 -19.17 -8.74
N GLU A 108 16.45 -19.24 -7.41
CA GLU A 108 17.11 -18.22 -6.59
C GLU A 108 18.57 -17.97 -7.02
N THR A 109 19.29 -19.04 -7.37
CA THR A 109 20.65 -18.97 -7.92
C THR A 109 20.75 -18.19 -9.22
N GLU A 110 19.79 -18.33 -10.14
CA GLU A 110 19.79 -17.59 -11.41
C GLU A 110 19.48 -16.11 -11.19
N ILE A 111 18.60 -15.81 -10.24
CA ILE A 111 18.27 -14.44 -9.83
C ILE A 111 19.50 -13.74 -9.24
N ASP A 112 20.28 -14.43 -8.41
CA ASP A 112 21.51 -13.89 -7.83
C ASP A 112 22.58 -13.64 -8.90
N LEU A 113 22.70 -14.51 -9.91
CA LEU A 113 23.58 -14.29 -11.05
C LEU A 113 23.15 -13.06 -11.88
N ILE A 114 21.85 -12.87 -12.08
CA ILE A 114 21.30 -11.68 -12.76
C ILE A 114 21.67 -10.42 -11.97
N LYS A 115 21.47 -10.41 -10.66
CA LYS A 115 21.84 -9.28 -9.79
C LYS A 115 23.34 -9.00 -9.84
N LEU A 116 24.17 -10.04 -9.80
CA LEU A 116 25.63 -9.91 -9.91
C LEU A 116 26.04 -9.31 -11.25
N HIS A 117 25.44 -9.74 -12.35
CA HIS A 117 25.70 -9.19 -13.68
C HIS A 117 25.30 -7.72 -13.79
N LEU A 118 24.15 -7.32 -13.25
CA LEU A 118 23.71 -5.93 -13.24
C LEU A 118 24.64 -5.02 -12.42
N ASN A 119 25.15 -5.52 -11.28
CA ASN A 119 26.08 -4.77 -10.43
C ASN A 119 27.45 -4.59 -11.08
N THR A 120 27.95 -5.61 -11.79
CA THR A 120 29.26 -5.58 -12.45
C THR A 120 29.26 -4.82 -13.77
N SER A 121 28.19 -4.92 -14.56
CA SER A 121 28.06 -4.24 -15.87
C SER A 121 27.95 -2.72 -15.75
N LYS A 122 27.45 -2.20 -14.63
CA LYS A 122 27.38 -0.76 -14.33
C LYS A 122 28.68 -0.17 -13.74
N GLY A 123 29.76 -0.94 -13.67
CA GLY A 123 31.06 -0.46 -13.17
C GLY A 123 31.22 -0.46 -11.65
N GLY A 124 30.36 -1.18 -10.91
CA GLY A 124 30.56 -1.41 -9.48
C GLY A 124 31.76 -2.34 -9.25
N LYS A 125 32.76 -1.88 -8.50
CA LYS A 125 33.87 -2.72 -8.03
C LYS A 125 33.32 -3.81 -7.11
N VAL A 126 33.71 -5.05 -7.40
CA VAL A 126 33.60 -6.21 -6.50
C VAL A 126 34.39 -5.94 -5.22
#